data_AF-A0A382C3C9-F1
#
_entry.id   AF-A0A382C3C9-F1
#
_cell.length_a   1.000
_cell.length_b   1.000
_cell.length_c   1.000
_cell.angle_alpha   90.00
_cell.angle_beta   90.00
_cell.angle_gamma   90.00
#
_symmetry.space_group_name_H-M   'P 1'
#
loop_
_entity.id
_entity.type
_entity.pdbx_description
1 polymer ?
#
loop_
_entity_poly.entity_id
_entity_poly.type
_entity_poly.pdbx_seq_one_letter_code
_entity_poly.pdbx_strand_id
1 'polypeptide(L)'
;MPETGIEQNNEEAKPGLTDTLSSHLLGGKKKHDETKNVESDEVQHLQKGTDYLTTFLLQQGIQQTPKTVSANKPKGVDELKKDFVENLVKNGFVNIGDDGRTVLTDKGQEYLTKQTRNAEMKVTLAKLINLRYRNSIAKTRKKRSSGKKTRKGTKKSAKRKKKR
;
A
#
# COMPACT_ATOMS: atom_id res chain seq x y z
N MET A 1 76.09 30.98 -5.28
CA MET A 1 75.58 31.82 -6.38
C MET A 1 74.15 31.39 -6.65
N PRO A 2 73.19 32.30 -6.87
CA PRO A 2 72.64 33.28 -5.92
C PRO A 2 71.09 33.15 -5.80
N GLU A 3 70.52 33.75 -4.74
CA GLU A 3 69.30 34.62 -4.72
C GLU A 3 67.96 34.09 -5.31
N THR A 4 66.75 34.44 -4.87
CA THR A 4 66.17 35.45 -3.96
C THR A 4 64.66 35.18 -3.84
N GLY A 5 64.02 35.68 -2.77
CA GLY A 5 62.61 36.12 -2.72
C GLY A 5 61.56 35.02 -2.75
N ILE A 6 60.61 34.95 -1.83
CA ILE A 6 59.49 35.90 -1.75
C ILE A 6 58.96 35.89 -0.30
N GLU A 7 58.94 37.07 0.31
CA GLU A 7 58.13 37.36 1.50
C GLU A 7 56.65 37.26 1.13
N GLN A 8 55.88 36.45 1.86
CA GLN A 8 54.43 36.53 1.84
C GLN A 8 53.95 37.02 3.20
N ASN A 9 53.50 38.27 3.19
CA ASN A 9 52.89 38.99 4.30
C ASN A 9 51.69 38.21 4.84
N ASN A 10 51.75 37.79 6.10
CA ASN A 10 50.57 37.41 6.88
C ASN A 10 49.86 38.70 7.33
N GLU A 11 48.88 39.14 6.55
CA GLU A 11 47.85 40.05 7.05
C GLU A 11 46.68 39.21 7.58
N GLU A 12 46.61 39.07 8.91
CA GLU A 12 45.44 38.54 9.61
C GLU A 12 44.25 39.49 9.43
N ALA A 13 43.44 39.25 8.40
CA ALA A 13 42.18 39.92 8.19
C ALA A 13 41.11 39.34 9.13
N LYS A 14 40.57 40.21 9.98
CA LYS A 14 39.43 40.04 10.89
C LYS A 14 38.32 39.13 10.33
N PRO A 15 37.62 38.33 11.15
CA PRO A 15 36.51 37.48 10.72
C PRO A 15 35.32 38.36 10.27
N GLY A 16 35.35 38.74 9.00
CA GLY A 16 34.39 39.62 8.38
C GLY A 16 33.07 38.91 8.11
N LEU A 17 31.98 39.67 8.25
CA LEU A 17 30.57 39.46 7.90
C LEU A 17 30.20 38.45 6.78
N THR A 18 31.14 38.07 5.91
CA THR A 18 30.94 37.10 4.83
C THR A 18 30.76 35.68 5.36
N ASP A 19 31.43 35.29 6.43
CA ASP A 19 31.34 33.93 6.99
C ASP A 19 30.01 33.71 7.75
N THR A 20 29.52 34.77 8.42
CA THR A 20 28.20 34.75 9.09
C THR A 20 27.05 34.78 8.08
N LEU A 21 27.16 35.56 6.99
CA LEU A 21 26.21 35.53 5.88
C LEU A 21 26.22 34.19 5.15
N SER A 22 27.40 33.60 4.92
CA SER A 22 27.54 32.29 4.26
C SER A 22 26.94 31.17 5.10
N SER A 23 27.16 31.17 6.42
CA SER A 23 26.52 30.19 7.32
C SER A 23 25.00 30.35 7.37
N HIS A 24 24.48 31.58 7.25
CA HIS A 24 23.04 31.83 7.21
C HIS A 24 22.42 31.38 5.87
N LEU A 25 23.10 31.64 4.75
CA LEU A 25 22.65 31.27 3.41
C LEU A 25 22.75 29.76 3.12
N LEU A 26 23.79 29.08 3.62
CA LEU A 26 23.99 27.62 3.44
C LEU A 26 23.41 26.78 4.57
N GLY A 27 23.39 27.26 5.82
CA GLY A 27 22.97 26.52 7.00
C GLY A 27 21.48 26.60 7.33
N GLY A 28 20.74 27.56 6.76
CA GLY A 28 19.34 27.84 7.11
C GLY A 28 18.28 26.83 6.62
N LYS A 29 18.64 25.83 5.79
CA LYS A 29 17.67 24.91 5.16
C LYS A 29 17.87 23.42 5.48
N LYS A 30 18.52 23.05 6.59
CA LYS A 30 18.93 21.64 6.82
C LYS A 30 18.28 20.92 7.99
N LYS A 31 17.02 21.25 8.36
CA LYS A 31 16.33 20.50 9.45
C LYS A 31 14.84 20.19 9.24
N HIS A 32 14.25 20.50 8.08
CA HIS A 32 12.81 20.22 7.87
C HIS A 32 12.51 18.91 7.13
N ASP A 33 13.51 18.25 6.55
CA ASP A 33 13.33 17.00 5.77
C ASP A 33 13.99 15.76 6.41
N GLU A 34 14.81 15.91 7.45
CA GLU A 34 15.46 14.74 8.07
C GLU A 34 14.44 13.90 8.89
N THR A 35 13.42 14.54 9.49
CA THR A 35 12.35 13.86 10.25
C THR A 35 11.10 13.51 9.44
N LYS A 36 11.17 13.64 8.11
CA LYS A 36 10.12 13.18 7.18
C LYS A 36 10.47 11.90 6.45
N ASN A 37 11.52 11.20 6.89
CA ASN A 37 11.49 9.77 6.71
C ASN A 37 10.32 9.20 7.51
N VAL A 38 9.75 8.10 7.05
CA VAL A 38 8.68 7.37 7.74
C VAL A 38 9.30 6.75 9.00
N GLU A 39 9.60 7.59 9.99
CA GLU A 39 10.50 7.33 11.11
C GLU A 39 9.82 6.40 12.11
N SER A 40 10.33 5.18 12.17
CA SER A 40 10.23 4.14 13.20
C SER A 40 8.88 3.85 13.86
N ASP A 41 8.14 4.83 14.33
CA ASP A 41 6.90 4.66 15.09
C ASP A 41 5.80 4.07 14.21
N GLU A 42 5.62 4.57 12.99
CA GLU A 42 4.68 3.96 12.03
C GLU A 42 5.09 2.53 11.67
N VAL A 43 6.38 2.27 11.49
CA VAL A 43 6.92 0.92 11.23
C VAL A 43 6.70 0.00 12.44
N GLN A 44 6.90 0.50 13.66
CA GLN A 44 6.62 -0.21 14.91
C GLN A 44 5.13 -0.48 15.09
N HIS A 45 4.26 0.47 14.76
CA HIS A 45 2.81 0.29 14.82
C HIS A 45 2.31 -0.70 13.77
N LEU A 46 2.88 -0.71 12.56
CA LEU A 46 2.61 -1.71 11.54
C LEU A 46 3.09 -3.10 11.95
N GLN A 47 4.26 -3.19 12.59
CA GLN A 47 4.81 -4.44 13.08
C GLN A 47 3.98 -5.00 14.24
N LYS A 48 3.65 -4.18 15.24
CA LYS A 48 2.69 -4.51 16.31
C LYS A 48 1.34 -4.93 15.73
N GLY A 49 0.81 -4.19 14.74
CA GLY A 49 -0.45 -4.52 14.06
C GLY A 49 -0.39 -5.87 13.33
N THR A 50 0.75 -6.22 12.76
CA THR A 50 1.00 -7.52 12.13
C THR A 50 0.98 -8.64 13.17
N ASP A 51 1.63 -8.43 14.32
CA ASP A 51 1.64 -9.38 15.44
C ASP A 51 0.23 -9.59 16.05
N TYR A 52 -0.58 -8.53 16.13
CA TYR A 52 -1.99 -8.65 16.54
C TYR A 52 -2.82 -9.45 15.53
N LEU A 53 -2.62 -9.23 14.24
CA LEU A 53 -3.33 -9.99 13.21
C LEU A 53 -2.89 -11.46 13.21
N THR A 54 -1.60 -11.74 13.42
CA THR A 54 -1.09 -13.11 13.46
C THR A 54 -1.61 -13.88 14.66
N THR A 55 -1.59 -13.28 15.84
CA THR A 55 -2.17 -13.85 17.06
C THR A 55 -3.68 -14.04 16.93
N PHE A 56 -4.41 -13.08 16.37
CA PHE A 56 -5.84 -13.21 16.12
C PHE A 56 -6.16 -14.38 15.18
N LEU A 57 -5.45 -14.51 14.06
CA LEU A 57 -5.65 -15.60 13.10
C LEU A 57 -5.34 -16.97 13.73
N LEU A 58 -4.28 -17.05 14.55
CA LEU A 58 -3.93 -18.25 15.29
C LEU A 58 -5.02 -18.62 16.30
N GLN A 59 -5.59 -17.64 17.01
CA GLN A 59 -6.72 -17.84 17.93
C GLN A 59 -7.98 -18.35 17.21
N GLN A 60 -8.18 -17.96 15.95
CA GLN A 60 -9.27 -18.47 15.10
C GLN A 60 -8.95 -19.86 14.48
N GLY A 61 -7.83 -20.49 14.86
CA GLY A 61 -7.40 -21.78 14.32
C GLY A 61 -6.85 -21.72 12.88
N ILE A 62 -6.65 -20.52 12.34
CA ILE A 62 -6.08 -20.32 11.00
C ILE A 62 -4.56 -20.36 11.15
N GLN A 63 -3.97 -21.52 10.86
CA GLN A 63 -2.52 -21.64 10.84
C GLN A 63 -1.95 -20.82 9.67
N GLN A 64 -1.09 -19.86 10.01
CA GLN A 64 -0.30 -19.17 8.99
C GLN A 64 0.76 -20.13 8.47
N THR A 65 0.64 -20.53 7.21
CA THR A 65 1.73 -21.25 6.55
C THR A 65 2.94 -20.32 6.50
N PRO A 66 4.10 -20.69 7.09
CA PRO A 66 5.29 -19.87 7.01
C PRO A 66 5.61 -19.66 5.52
N LYS A 67 5.65 -18.41 5.09
CA LYS A 67 6.20 -18.08 3.77
C LYS A 67 7.66 -18.52 3.81
N THR A 68 7.98 -19.61 3.12
CA THR A 68 9.37 -20.03 2.92
C THR A 68 10.06 -18.90 2.15
N VAL A 69 10.79 -18.06 2.85
CA VAL A 69 11.68 -17.08 2.23
C VAL A 69 12.82 -17.89 1.64
N SER A 70 12.67 -18.33 0.39
CA SER A 70 13.76 -19.01 -0.30
C SER A 70 14.88 -17.98 -0.44
N ALA A 71 16.07 -18.28 0.06
CA ALA A 71 17.26 -17.44 -0.07
C ALA A 71 17.73 -17.26 -1.53
N ASN A 72 17.08 -17.97 -2.46
CA ASN A 72 17.36 -17.90 -3.88
C ASN A 72 16.72 -16.64 -4.48
N LYS A 73 17.43 -16.03 -5.44
CA LYS A 73 16.87 -14.97 -6.27
C LYS A 73 15.50 -15.44 -6.81
N PRO A 74 14.46 -14.59 -6.77
CA PRO A 74 13.18 -14.94 -7.35
C PRO A 74 13.41 -15.29 -8.83
N LYS A 75 12.84 -16.43 -9.25
CA LYS A 75 13.00 -16.94 -10.61
C LYS A 75 12.62 -15.86 -11.62
N GLY A 76 13.41 -15.76 -12.69
CA GLY A 76 13.13 -14.83 -13.78
C GLY A 76 11.83 -15.18 -14.50
N VAL A 77 11.26 -14.24 -15.24
CA VAL A 77 10.02 -14.47 -16.02
C VAL A 77 10.17 -15.67 -16.97
N ASP A 78 11.33 -15.84 -17.60
CA ASP A 78 11.56 -16.92 -18.54
C ASP A 78 11.69 -18.29 -17.86
N GLU A 79 12.27 -18.33 -16.65
CA GLU A 79 12.33 -19.54 -15.83
C GLU A 79 10.93 -19.94 -15.36
N LEU A 80 10.12 -18.95 -14.95
CA LEU A 80 8.73 -19.19 -14.56
C LEU A 80 7.87 -19.70 -15.72
N LYS A 81 8.09 -19.21 -16.94
CA LYS A 81 7.41 -19.74 -18.14
C LYS A 81 7.80 -21.19 -18.40
N LYS A 82 9.07 -21.55 -18.25
CA LYS A 82 9.54 -22.94 -18.40
C LYS A 82 8.91 -23.85 -17.35
N ASP A 83 8.96 -23.46 -16.07
CA ASP A 83 8.31 -24.19 -14.98
C ASP A 83 6.80 -24.36 -15.24
N PHE A 84 6.14 -23.33 -15.76
CA PHE A 84 4.72 -23.39 -16.06
C PHE A 84 4.41 -24.43 -17.14
N VAL A 85 5.14 -24.43 -18.26
CA VAL A 85 4.96 -25.42 -19.33
C VAL A 85 5.29 -26.81 -18.82
N GLU A 86 6.36 -26.97 -18.06
CA GLU A 86 6.74 -28.24 -17.45
C GLU A 86 5.62 -28.77 -16.53
N ASN A 87 4.99 -27.90 -15.74
CA ASN A 87 3.85 -28.26 -14.91
C ASN A 87 2.62 -28.66 -15.74
N LEU A 88 2.36 -28.03 -16.89
CA LEU A 88 1.26 -28.44 -17.77
C LEU A 88 1.46 -29.84 -18.34
N VAL A 89 2.69 -30.16 -18.74
CA VAL A 89 3.07 -31.48 -19.25
C VAL A 89 3.03 -32.53 -18.13
N LYS A 90 3.62 -32.25 -16.95
CA LYS A 90 3.61 -33.14 -15.78
C LYS A 90 2.20 -33.51 -15.32
N ASN A 91 1.28 -32.56 -15.36
CA ASN A 91 -0.12 -32.79 -14.98
C ASN A 91 -0.95 -33.46 -16.11
N GLY A 92 -0.35 -33.71 -17.27
CA GLY A 92 -1.02 -34.34 -18.42
C GLY A 92 -2.07 -33.46 -19.07
N PHE A 93 -2.01 -32.14 -18.89
CA PHE A 93 -2.92 -31.19 -19.55
C PHE A 93 -2.55 -30.95 -21.01
N VAL A 94 -1.27 -31.13 -21.34
CA VAL A 94 -0.73 -30.96 -22.68
C VAL A 94 0.16 -32.15 -23.00
N ASN A 95 0.02 -32.70 -24.20
CA ASN A 95 0.92 -33.70 -24.75
C ASN A 95 1.73 -33.10 -25.91
N ILE A 96 2.93 -33.61 -26.16
CA ILE A 96 3.74 -33.23 -27.31
C ILE A 96 3.52 -34.31 -28.37
N GLY A 97 2.95 -33.94 -29.51
CA GLY A 97 2.77 -34.84 -30.66
C GLY A 97 4.11 -35.11 -31.35
N ASP A 98 4.14 -36.16 -32.18
CA ASP A 98 5.33 -36.57 -32.93
C ASP A 98 5.80 -35.51 -33.95
N ASP A 99 4.92 -34.57 -34.30
CA ASP A 99 5.20 -33.40 -35.13
C ASP A 99 5.84 -32.22 -34.36
N GLY A 100 6.13 -32.42 -33.06
CA GLY A 100 6.66 -31.41 -32.15
C GLY A 100 5.63 -30.36 -31.72
N ARG A 101 4.36 -30.50 -32.08
CA ARG A 101 3.30 -29.58 -31.66
C ARG A 101 2.71 -29.99 -30.32
N THR A 102 2.33 -28.99 -29.53
CA THR A 102 1.62 -29.21 -28.27
C THR A 102 0.13 -29.42 -28.55
N VAL A 103 -0.39 -30.56 -28.12
CA VAL A 103 -1.79 -30.95 -28.23
C VAL A 103 -2.42 -30.86 -26.84
N LEU A 104 -3.52 -30.11 -26.73
CA LEU A 104 -4.29 -30.03 -25.50
C LEU A 104 -5.05 -31.34 -25.29
N THR A 105 -4.93 -31.92 -24.09
CA THR A 105 -5.69 -33.13 -23.73
C THR A 105 -7.09 -32.75 -23.24
N ASP A 106 -8.02 -33.72 -23.22
CA ASP A 106 -9.38 -33.51 -22.68
C ASP A 106 -9.35 -32.98 -21.24
N LYS A 107 -8.44 -33.51 -20.42
CA LYS A 107 -8.19 -33.02 -19.05
C LYS A 107 -7.72 -31.57 -19.02
N GLY A 108 -6.87 -31.18 -19.97
CA GLY A 108 -6.44 -29.80 -20.15
C GLY A 108 -7.60 -28.87 -20.51
N GLN A 109 -8.49 -29.31 -21.38
CA GLN A 109 -9.68 -28.55 -21.77
C GLN A 109 -10.65 -28.36 -20.60
N GLU A 110 -10.91 -29.40 -19.82
CA GLU A 110 -11.73 -29.32 -18.61
C GLU A 110 -11.10 -28.38 -17.57
N TYR A 111 -9.79 -28.49 -17.36
CA TYR A 111 -9.06 -27.62 -16.44
C TYR A 111 -9.19 -26.14 -16.84
N LEU A 112 -8.97 -25.80 -18.11
CA LEU A 112 -9.12 -24.44 -18.61
C LEU A 112 -10.55 -23.93 -18.44
N THR A 113 -11.54 -24.75 -18.76
CA THR A 113 -12.96 -24.40 -18.58
C THR A 113 -13.28 -24.10 -17.11
N LYS A 114 -12.77 -24.90 -16.18
CA LYS A 114 -12.93 -24.70 -14.75
C LYS A 114 -12.25 -23.41 -14.28
N GLN A 115 -11.05 -23.13 -14.77
CA GLN A 115 -10.34 -21.88 -14.45
C GLN A 115 -11.10 -20.65 -14.97
N THR A 116 -11.64 -20.69 -16.19
CA THR A 116 -12.47 -19.61 -16.75
C THR A 116 -13.70 -19.35 -15.89
N ARG A 117 -14.46 -20.41 -15.54
CA ARG A 117 -15.63 -20.27 -14.66
C ARG A 117 -15.26 -19.70 -13.29
N ASN A 118 -14.13 -20.11 -12.72
CA ASN A 118 -13.66 -19.58 -11.43
C ASN A 118 -13.30 -18.09 -11.54
N ALA A 119 -12.62 -17.68 -12.62
CA ALA A 119 -12.31 -16.28 -12.87
C ALA A 119 -13.59 -15.43 -13.02
N GLU A 120 -14.58 -15.92 -13.77
CA GLU A 120 -15.89 -15.28 -13.88
C GLU A 120 -16.56 -15.12 -12.51
N MET A 121 -16.61 -16.18 -11.70
CA MET A 121 -17.17 -16.14 -10.35
C MET A 121 -16.47 -15.09 -9.48
N LYS A 122 -15.13 -15.00 -9.51
CA LYS A 122 -14.38 -13.98 -8.76
C LYS A 122 -14.75 -12.56 -9.19
N VAL A 123 -14.91 -12.33 -10.49
CA VAL A 123 -15.34 -11.03 -11.02
C VAL A 123 -16.77 -10.71 -10.57
N THR A 124 -17.70 -11.66 -10.65
CA THR A 124 -19.08 -11.45 -10.18
C THR A 124 -19.13 -11.15 -8.68
N LEU A 125 -18.34 -11.86 -7.87
CA LEU A 125 -18.23 -11.62 -6.43
C LEU A 125 -17.73 -10.20 -6.15
N ALA A 126 -16.68 -9.75 -6.84
CA ALA A 126 -16.17 -8.38 -6.71
C ALA A 126 -17.23 -7.33 -7.07
N LYS A 127 -17.99 -7.56 -8.15
CA LYS A 127 -19.12 -6.69 -8.54
C LYS A 127 -20.18 -6.62 -7.45
N LEU A 128 -20.55 -7.75 -6.84
CA LEU A 128 -21.54 -7.82 -5.76
C LEU A 128 -21.06 -7.11 -4.49
N ILE A 129 -19.80 -7.29 -4.11
CA ILE A 129 -19.19 -6.59 -2.97
C ILE A 129 -19.24 -5.07 -3.20
N ASN A 130 -18.85 -4.62 -4.38
CA ASN A 130 -18.88 -3.19 -4.75
C ASN A 130 -20.31 -2.63 -4.74
N LEU A 131 -21.29 -3.39 -5.25
CA LEU A 131 -22.70 -3.00 -5.23
C LEU A 131 -23.24 -2.91 -3.80
N ARG A 132 -22.91 -3.90 -2.95
CA ARG A 132 -23.28 -3.90 -1.53
C ARG A 132 -22.71 -2.67 -0.81
N TYR A 133 -21.45 -2.33 -1.08
CA TYR A 133 -20.79 -1.15 -0.53
C TYR A 133 -21.45 0.16 -1.00
N ARG A 134 -21.75 0.31 -2.30
CA ARG A 134 -22.47 1.48 -2.81
C ARG A 134 -23.87 1.62 -2.19
N ASN A 135 -24.59 0.51 -2.05
CA ASN A 135 -25.91 0.48 -1.44
C ASN A 135 -25.86 0.84 0.06
N SER A 136 -24.84 0.42 0.80
CA SER A 136 -24.68 0.79 2.22
C SER A 136 -24.41 2.30 2.36
N ILE A 137 -23.59 2.89 1.50
CA ILE A 137 -23.37 4.34 1.44
C ILE A 137 -24.67 5.07 1.10
N ALA A 138 -25.42 4.62 0.10
CA ALA A 138 -26.68 5.25 -0.28
C ALA A 138 -27.71 5.21 0.87
N LYS A 139 -27.81 4.09 1.58
CA LYS A 139 -28.67 3.94 2.77
C LYS A 139 -28.27 4.88 3.90
N THR A 140 -26.98 5.02 4.20
CA THR A 140 -26.50 5.94 5.25
C THR A 140 -26.73 7.41 4.87
N ARG A 141 -26.52 7.77 3.59
CA ARG A 141 -26.84 9.12 3.07
C ARG A 141 -28.34 9.44 3.17
N LYS A 142 -29.22 8.53 2.77
CA LYS A 142 -30.68 8.70 2.90
C LYS A 142 -31.13 8.91 4.35
N LYS A 143 -30.56 8.17 5.31
CA LYS A 143 -30.85 8.36 6.74
C LYS A 143 -30.40 9.73 7.26
N ARG A 144 -29.26 10.25 6.79
CA ARG A 144 -28.74 11.57 7.16
C ARG A 144 -29.55 12.72 6.56
N SER A 145 -30.10 12.56 5.34
CA SER A 145 -30.96 13.59 4.74
C SER A 145 -32.38 13.59 5.30
N SER A 146 -32.95 12.43 5.66
CA SER A 146 -34.28 12.36 6.29
C SER A 146 -34.31 12.82 7.76
N GLY A 147 -33.16 12.80 8.45
CA GLY A 147 -33.00 13.31 9.81
C GLY A 147 -33.02 14.84 9.91
N LYS A 148 -32.93 15.56 8.78
CA LYS A 148 -33.02 17.02 8.73
C LYS A 148 -34.41 17.49 8.26
N LYS A 149 -35.48 16.83 8.71
CA LYS A 149 -36.80 17.49 8.78
C LYS A 149 -36.77 18.49 9.93
N THR A 150 -36.39 19.71 9.58
CA THR A 150 -36.68 20.96 10.26
C THR A 150 -37.76 20.86 11.36
N ARG A 151 -37.35 20.90 12.63
CA ARG A 151 -38.16 21.58 13.66
C ARG A 151 -38.03 23.08 13.40
N LYS A 152 -38.70 23.58 12.35
CA LYS A 152 -38.95 25.02 12.22
C LYS A 152 -39.88 25.39 13.38
N GLY A 153 -39.43 26.37 14.15
CA GLY A 153 -39.90 26.60 15.51
C GLY A 153 -41.39 26.90 15.61
N THR A 154 -41.95 26.49 16.74
CA THR A 154 -43.11 27.16 17.33
C THR A 154 -42.66 27.64 18.70
N LYS A 155 -42.04 28.82 18.77
CA LYS A 155 -42.02 29.60 20.01
C LYS A 155 -43.44 30.11 20.22
N LYS A 156 -44.31 29.31 20.85
CA LYS A 156 -45.55 29.85 21.40
C LYS A 156 -45.23 30.42 22.78
N SER A 157 -44.88 31.70 22.79
CA SER A 157 -45.06 32.54 23.97
C SER A 157 -46.55 32.56 24.33
N ALA A 158 -46.90 31.98 25.47
CA ALA A 158 -48.18 32.24 26.11
C ALA A 158 -47.91 32.47 27.60
N LYS A 159 -47.72 33.74 27.96
CA LYS A 159 -47.89 34.22 29.34
C LYS A 159 -49.29 33.79 29.80
N ARG A 160 -49.40 32.73 30.61
CA ARG A 160 -50.63 32.45 31.36
C ARG A 160 -50.60 33.30 32.63
N LYS A 161 -51.55 34.24 32.71
CA LYS A 161 -51.81 35.11 33.86
C LYS A 161 -52.09 34.26 35.11
N LYS A 162 -51.51 34.68 36.26
CA LYS A 162 -51.90 34.23 37.61
C LYS A 162 -53.40 34.49 37.80
N LYS A 163 -54.14 33.47 38.26
CA LYS A 163 -55.50 33.65 38.79
C LYS A 163 -55.37 33.95 40.29
N ARG A 164 -56.05 35.00 40.75
CA ARG A 164 -56.24 35.37 42.15
C ARG A 164 -57.27 34.45 42.78
#